data_AF-A0A1I7K8H1-F1
#
_entry.id   AF-A0A1I7K8H1-F1
#
_cell.length_a   1.000
_cell.length_b   1.000
_cell.length_c   1.000
_cell.angle_alpha   90.00
_cell.angle_beta   90.00
_cell.angle_gamma   90.00
#
_symmetry.space_group_name_H-M   'P 1'
#
loop_
_entity.id
_entity.type
_entity.pdbx_description
1 polymer ?
#
loop_
_entity_poly.entity_id
_entity_poly.type
_entity_poly.pdbx_seq_one_letter_code
_entity_poly.pdbx_strand_id
1 'polypeptide(L)'
;MIRFLKGLILLPIAIVVVLLAVANRQPVMLSFDPFSNGTPAFTLPMPLYALIFAAVAVGIVVGGIGSWLGQGDTRRDRRAKGRELARLRNEAERLRQTASAHTPTVGRTALPAPVSRA
;
A
#
# COMPACT_ATOMS: atom_id res chain seq x y z
N MET A 1 5.64 -11.37 -3.13
CA MET A 1 4.41 -12.17 -3.24
C MET A 1 3.21 -11.38 -3.76
N ILE A 2 2.83 -10.24 -3.17
CA ILE A 2 1.64 -9.45 -3.57
C ILE A 2 1.61 -9.07 -5.07
N ARG A 3 2.75 -8.79 -5.69
CA ARG A 3 2.83 -8.47 -7.14
C ARG A 3 2.46 -9.66 -8.04
N PHE A 4 2.81 -10.87 -7.62
CA PHE A 4 2.48 -12.09 -8.35
C PHE A 4 0.98 -12.40 -8.24
N LEU A 5 0.41 -12.30 -7.03
CA LEU A 5 -1.03 -12.48 -6.82
C LEU A 5 -1.86 -11.44 -7.57
N LYS A 6 -1.38 -10.19 -7.63
CA LYS A 6 -2.01 -9.12 -8.41
C LYS A 6 -2.01 -9.46 -9.91
N GLY A 7 -0.90 -9.98 -10.45
CA GLY A 7 -0.84 -10.46 -11.84
C GLY A 7 -1.76 -11.65 -12.11
N LEU A 8 -1.82 -12.60 -11.17
CA LEU A 8 -2.68 -13.79 -11.25
C LEU A 8 -4.17 -13.43 -11.31
N ILE A 9 -4.58 -12.34 -10.66
CA ILE A 9 -5.96 -11.84 -10.69
C ILE A 9 -6.20 -10.94 -11.92
N LEU A 10 -5.24 -10.09 -12.27
CA LEU A 10 -5.43 -9.10 -13.34
C LEU A 10 -5.43 -9.74 -14.74
N LEU A 11 -4.65 -10.80 -14.94
CA LEU A 11 -4.55 -11.52 -16.20
C LEU A 11 -5.90 -12.13 -16.67
N PRO A 12 -6.61 -12.94 -15.85
CA PRO A 12 -7.91 -13.47 -16.27
C PRO A 12 -8.95 -12.38 -16.47
N ILE A 13 -8.93 -11.31 -15.66
CA ILE A 13 -9.81 -10.16 -15.88
C ILE A 13 -9.54 -9.52 -17.24
N ALA A 14 -8.27 -9.30 -17.59
CA ALA A 14 -7.89 -8.75 -18.89
C ALA A 14 -8.34 -9.64 -20.05
N ILE A 15 -8.22 -10.97 -19.91
CA ILE A 15 -8.70 -11.93 -20.92
C ILE A 15 -10.22 -11.80 -21.13
N VAL A 16 -11.01 -11.76 -20.05
CA VAL A 16 -12.48 -11.60 -20.14
C VAL A 16 -12.84 -10.28 -20.82
N VAL A 17 -12.16 -9.19 -20.47
CA VAL A 17 -12.38 -7.87 -21.09
C VAL A 17 -12.09 -7.91 -22.59
N VAL A 18 -10.98 -8.53 -23.00
CA VAL A 18 -10.62 -8.68 -24.42
C VAL A 18 -11.62 -9.56 -25.17
N LEU A 19 -12.05 -10.68 -24.58
CA LEU A 19 -13.04 -11.57 -25.20
C LEU A 19 -14.39 -10.87 -25.39
N LEU A 20 -14.85 -10.16 -24.35
CA LEU A 20 -16.06 -9.34 -24.43
C LEU A 20 -15.92 -8.26 -25.52
N ALA A 21 -14.73 -7.69 -25.66
CA ALA A 21 -14.46 -6.67 -26.67
C ALA A 21 -14.51 -7.20 -28.11
N VAL A 22 -13.88 -8.34 -28.35
CA VAL A 22 -13.87 -9.00 -29.66
C VAL A 22 -15.27 -9.50 -30.03
N ALA A 23 -15.99 -10.09 -29.07
CA ALA A 23 -17.35 -10.57 -29.26
C ALA A 23 -18.34 -9.43 -29.53
N ASN A 24 -18.15 -8.28 -28.87
CA ASN A 24 -19.03 -7.10 -28.98
C ASN A 24 -18.35 -5.97 -29.78
N ARG A 25 -17.82 -6.32 -30.96
CA ARG A 25 -17.28 -5.33 -31.92
C ARG A 25 -18.36 -4.52 -32.63
N GLN A 26 -19.61 -5.01 -32.61
CA GLN A 26 -20.73 -4.32 -33.24
C GLN A 26 -21.07 -3.06 -32.44
N PRO A 27 -21.39 -1.95 -33.13
CA PRO A 27 -21.84 -0.74 -32.46
C PRO A 27 -23.19 -1.00 -31.77
N VAL A 28 -23.24 -0.75 -30.46
CA VAL A 28 -24.46 -0.85 -29.65
C VAL A 28 -24.93 0.57 -29.34
N MET A 29 -26.25 0.78 -29.38
CA MET A 29 -26.86 2.04 -28.97
C MET A 29 -26.82 2.16 -27.45
N LEU A 30 -25.91 3.00 -26.95
CA LEU A 30 -25.80 3.29 -25.53
C LEU A 30 -26.63 4.54 -25.20
N SER A 31 -27.68 4.38 -24.39
CA SER A 31 -28.44 5.50 -23.83
C SER A 31 -27.82 5.94 -22.50
N PHE A 32 -27.60 7.24 -22.33
CA PHE A 32 -27.21 7.84 -21.06
C PHE A 32 -28.39 8.47 -20.31
N ASP A 33 -29.61 8.15 -20.71
CA ASP A 33 -30.83 8.64 -20.07
C ASP A 33 -31.48 7.52 -19.23
N PRO A 34 -31.31 7.52 -17.90
CA PRO A 34 -31.92 6.51 -17.02
C PRO A 34 -33.41 6.74 -16.76
N PHE A 35 -34.02 7.83 -17.24
CA PHE A 35 -35.40 8.22 -16.93
C PHE A 35 -36.31 8.34 -18.17
N SER A 36 -35.80 8.20 -19.40
CA SER A 36 -36.66 8.25 -20.59
C SER A 36 -37.46 6.95 -20.78
N ASN A 37 -38.79 7.04 -20.71
CA ASN A 37 -39.71 5.92 -20.87
C ASN A 37 -40.15 5.65 -22.33
N GLY A 38 -39.41 6.15 -23.33
CA GLY A 38 -39.82 5.91 -24.73
C GLY A 38 -38.97 6.56 -25.82
N THR A 39 -38.22 7.62 -25.52
CA THR A 39 -37.31 8.25 -26.50
C THR A 39 -36.05 8.74 -25.79
N PRO A 40 -34.96 7.95 -25.80
CA PRO A 40 -33.71 8.36 -25.18
C PRO A 40 -33.09 9.52 -25.98
N ALA A 41 -33.05 10.71 -25.38
CA ALA A 41 -32.55 11.93 -26.03
C ALA A 41 -31.01 11.92 -26.22
N PHE A 42 -30.29 11.09 -25.45
CA PHE A 42 -28.83 11.01 -25.48
C PHE A 42 -28.36 9.57 -25.71
N THR A 43 -28.41 9.16 -26.97
CA THR A 43 -27.96 7.84 -27.41
C THR A 43 -26.71 7.97 -28.29
N LEU A 44 -25.66 7.23 -27.95
CA LEU A 44 -24.41 7.22 -28.72
C LEU A 44 -24.14 5.81 -29.28
N PRO A 45 -24.00 5.63 -30.61
CA PRO A 45 -23.49 4.39 -31.17
C PRO A 45 -22.03 4.23 -30.82
N MET A 46 -21.71 3.26 -29.98
CA MET A 46 -20.32 2.90 -29.71
C MET A 46 -20.18 1.41 -29.45
N PRO A 47 -19.04 0.80 -29.83
CA PRO A 47 -18.75 -0.56 -29.42
C PRO A 47 -18.65 -0.66 -27.89
N LEU A 48 -19.21 -1.73 -27.32
CA LEU A 48 -19.24 -1.96 -25.87
C LEU A 48 -17.85 -1.98 -25.23
N TYR A 49 -16.83 -2.44 -25.99
CA TYR A 49 -15.46 -2.45 -25.52
C TYR A 49 -14.93 -1.05 -25.21
N ALA A 50 -15.29 -0.05 -26.03
CA ALA A 50 -14.79 1.31 -25.87
C ALA A 50 -15.29 1.91 -24.55
N LEU A 51 -16.54 1.63 -24.19
CA LEU A 51 -17.13 2.04 -22.92
C LEU A 51 -16.39 1.42 -21.73
N ILE A 52 -16.12 0.11 -21.78
CA ILE A 52 -15.46 -0.61 -20.69
C ILE A 52 -14.02 -0.14 -20.52
N PHE A 53 -13.28 0.03 -21.61
CA PHE A 53 -11.93 0.59 -21.54
C PHE A 53 -11.92 2.01 -20.98
N ALA A 54 -12.87 2.85 -21.37
CA ALA A 54 -13.01 4.19 -20.81
C ALA A 54 -13.29 4.14 -19.29
N ALA A 55 -14.22 3.28 -18.84
CA ALA A 55 -14.53 3.11 -17.43
C ALA A 55 -13.32 2.63 -16.61
N VAL A 56 -12.57 1.66 -17.14
CA VAL A 56 -11.33 1.17 -16.52
C VAL A 56 -10.28 2.27 -16.46
N ALA A 57 -10.08 3.02 -17.55
CA ALA A 57 -9.13 4.13 -17.60
C ALA A 57 -9.47 5.20 -16.56
N VAL A 58 -10.74 5.60 -16.46
CA VAL A 58 -11.23 6.52 -15.42
C VAL A 58 -10.95 5.95 -14.02
N GLY A 59 -11.26 4.67 -13.79
CA GLY A 59 -10.97 4.01 -12.52
C GLY A 59 -9.49 4.01 -12.15
N ILE A 60 -8.60 3.80 -13.12
CA ILE A 60 -7.13 3.88 -12.92
C ILE A 60 -6.70 5.30 -12.58
N VAL A 61 -7.23 6.31 -13.28
CA VAL A 61 -6.91 7.72 -13.02
C VAL A 61 -7.37 8.11 -11.62
N VAL A 62 -8.61 7.81 -11.26
CA VAL A 62 -9.18 8.11 -9.93
C VAL A 62 -8.42 7.37 -8.84
N GLY A 63 -8.15 6.07 -9.02
CA GLY A 63 -7.37 5.27 -8.09
C GLY A 63 -5.93 5.76 -7.96
N GLY A 64 -5.33 6.21 -9.06
CA GLY A 64 -4.00 6.81 -9.10
C GLY A 64 -3.95 8.11 -8.29
N ILE A 65 -4.89 9.02 -8.54
CA ILE A 65 -5.03 10.28 -7.78
C ILE A 65 -5.25 9.98 -6.29
N GLY A 66 -6.17 9.07 -5.95
CA GLY A 66 -6.42 8.67 -4.57
C GLY A 66 -5.17 8.11 -3.89
N SER A 67 -4.42 7.25 -4.57
CA SER A 67 -3.15 6.72 -4.05
C SER A 67 -2.09 7.82 -3.86
N TRP A 68 -2.03 8.78 -4.77
CA TRP A 68 -1.06 9.88 -4.70
C TRP A 68 -1.35 10.83 -3.53
N LEU A 69 -2.62 11.16 -3.31
CA LEU A 69 -3.07 11.95 -2.16
C LEU A 69 -2.78 11.23 -0.84
N GLY A 70 -3.03 9.92 -0.76
CA GLY A 70 -2.72 9.12 0.43
C GLY A 70 -1.22 8.98 0.72
N GLN A 71 -0.36 9.08 -0.31
CA GLN A 71 1.09 8.94 -0.17
C GLN A 71 1.80 10.26 0.20
N GLY A 72 1.10 11.39 0.13
CA GLY A 72 1.64 12.72 0.46
C GLY A 72 2.04 12.86 1.94
N ASP A 73 1.25 12.30 2.85
CA ASP A 73 1.47 12.45 4.30
C ASP A 73 2.64 11.60 4.81
N THR A 74 2.85 10.43 4.18
CA THR A 74 4.00 9.55 4.45
C THR A 74 5.34 10.24 4.22
N ARG A 75 5.42 11.27 3.37
CA ARG A 75 6.66 12.02 3.14
C ARG A 75 7.06 12.89 4.34
N ARG A 76 6.09 13.40 5.10
CA ARG A 76 6.35 14.19 6.33
C ARG A 76 6.70 13.28 7.50
N ASP A 77 5.97 12.18 7.64
CA ASP A 77 6.19 11.18 8.68
C ASP A 77 7.56 10.53 8.62
N ARG A 78 8.06 10.22 7.41
CA ARG A 78 9.41 9.64 7.25
C ARG A 78 10.52 10.56 7.76
N ARG A 79 10.35 11.87 7.58
CA ARG A 79 11.33 12.87 8.07
C ARG A 79 11.21 13.10 9.58
N ALA A 80 10.00 13.10 10.12
CA ALA A 80 9.77 13.23 11.56
C ALA A 80 10.33 12.03 12.33
N LYS A 81 9.96 10.80 11.91
CA LYS A 81 10.42 9.55 12.52
C LYS A 81 11.93 9.35 12.42
N GLY A 82 12.58 9.84 11.37
CA GLY A 82 14.04 9.79 11.24
C GLY A 82 14.78 10.62 12.29
N ARG A 83 14.25 11.80 12.66
CA ARG A 83 14.84 12.66 13.70
C ARG A 83 14.63 12.08 15.10
N GLU A 84 13.47 11.49 15.32
CA GLU A 84 13.13 10.85 16.60
C GLU A 84 13.97 9.58 16.83
N LEU A 85 14.17 8.76 15.80
CA LEU A 85 15.10 7.62 15.85
C LEU A 85 16.54 8.05 16.14
N ALA A 86 17.00 9.17 15.56
CA ALA A 86 18.34 9.69 15.81
C ALA A 86 18.50 10.18 17.26
N ARG A 87 17.49 10.87 17.81
CA ARG A 87 17.47 11.27 19.23
C ARG A 87 17.49 10.07 20.16
N LEU A 88 16.58 9.11 19.96
CA LEU A 88 16.48 7.91 20.78
C LEU A 88 17.77 7.07 20.74
N ARG A 89 18.43 6.98 19.58
CA ARG A 89 19.75 6.34 19.47
C ARG A 89 20.82 7.06 20.27
N ASN A 90 20.89 8.38 20.20
CA ASN A 90 21.88 9.16 20.95
C ASN A 90 21.65 9.08 22.46
N GLU A 91 20.39 9.07 22.90
CA GLU A 91 20.05 8.89 24.31
C GLU A 91 20.38 7.47 24.80
N ALA A 92 20.07 6.44 24.02
CA ALA A 92 20.45 5.07 24.33
C ALA A 92 21.98 4.89 24.40
N GLU A 93 22.71 5.52 23.49
CA GLU A 93 24.18 5.50 23.48
C GLU A 93 24.76 6.23 24.70
N ARG A 94 24.21 7.41 25.06
CA ARG A 94 24.58 8.11 26.29
C ARG A 94 24.31 7.27 27.52
N LEU A 95 23.12 6.67 27.66
CA LEU A 95 22.79 5.81 28.79
C LEU A 95 23.71 4.59 28.87
N ARG A 96 24.09 3.99 27.73
CA ARG A 96 25.08 2.91 27.68
C ARG A 96 26.45 3.37 28.14
N GLN A 97 26.90 4.55 27.72
CA GLN A 97 28.17 5.12 28.16
C GLN A 97 28.16 5.43 29.65
N THR A 98 27.09 6.00 30.19
CA THR A 98 26.94 6.25 31.63
C THR A 98 26.86 4.94 32.42
N ALA A 99 26.14 3.93 31.93
CA ALA A 99 26.07 2.61 32.56
C ALA A 99 27.41 1.87 32.51
N SER A 100 28.19 2.04 31.44
CA SER A 100 29.53 1.47 31.28
C SER A 100 30.55 2.19 32.17
N ALA A 101 30.45 3.52 32.29
CA ALA A 101 31.23 4.35 33.21
C ALA A 101 30.85 4.12 34.69
N HIS A 102 29.59 3.73 34.94
CA HIS A 102 29.09 3.32 36.24
C HIS A 102 29.11 1.80 36.42
N THR A 103 29.90 1.06 35.63
CA THR A 103 30.35 -0.28 36.04
C THR A 103 31.11 -0.03 37.32
N PRO A 104 30.54 -0.32 38.50
CA PRO A 104 31.37 -0.30 39.68
C PRO A 104 32.39 -1.39 39.37
N THR A 105 33.66 -1.13 39.66
CA THR A 105 34.60 -2.20 39.95
C THR A 105 34.06 -2.90 41.21
N VAL A 106 32.92 -3.59 41.09
CA VAL A 106 32.59 -4.72 41.94
C VAL A 106 33.64 -5.71 41.49
N GLY A 107 34.79 -5.62 42.15
CA GLY A 107 35.74 -6.71 42.18
C GLY A 107 34.89 -7.96 42.32
N ARG A 108 35.18 -8.96 41.48
CA ARG A 108 34.58 -10.28 41.57
C ARG A 108 34.72 -10.76 43.02
N THR A 109 33.77 -10.41 43.88
CA THR A 109 33.55 -11.07 45.15
C THR A 109 32.84 -12.34 44.75
N ALA A 110 33.63 -13.29 44.28
CA ALA A 110 33.22 -14.68 44.24
C ALA A 110 32.67 -14.98 45.64
N LEU A 111 31.41 -15.40 45.71
CA LEU A 111 30.82 -15.90 46.94
C LEU A 111 31.76 -16.98 47.49
N PRO A 112 32.14 -16.92 48.79
CA PRO A 112 33.04 -17.90 49.37
C PRO A 112 32.42 -19.30 49.24
N ALA A 113 33.23 -20.26 48.80
CA ALA A 113 32.79 -21.63 48.60
C ALA A 113 32.20 -22.21 49.91
N PRO A 114 31.11 -23.00 49.84
CA PRO A 114 30.48 -23.56 51.03
C PRO A 114 31.45 -24.51 51.72
N VAL A 115 31.70 -24.24 53.00
CA VAL A 115 32.58 -25.05 53.84
C VAL A 115 31.89 -26.40 54.07
N SER A 116 32.39 -27.45 53.43
CA SER A 116 32.03 -28.83 53.73
C SER A 116 32.41 -29.14 55.17
N ARG A 117 31.40 -29.35 56.02
CA ARG A 117 31.57 -29.84 57.39
C ARG A 117 31.41 -31.36 57.35
N ALA A 118 32.48 -32.07 57.72
CA ALA A 118 32.51 -33.51 57.92
C ALA A 118 31.71 -33.93 59.16
#